data_AF-A0A7W8XUV1-F1
#
_entry.id   AF-A0A7W8XUV1-F1
#
_cell.length_a   1.000
_cell.length_b   1.000
_cell.length_c   1.000
_cell.angle_alpha   90.00
_cell.angle_beta   90.00
_cell.angle_gamma   90.00
#
_symmetry.space_group_name_H-M   'P 1'
#
loop_
_entity.id
_entity.type
_entity.pdbx_description
1 polymer ?
#
loop_
_entity_poly.entity_id
_entity_poly.type
_entity_poly.pdbx_seq_one_letter_code
_entity_poly.pdbx_strand_id
1 'polypeptide(L)'
;MNEIIDVKFKMLWNTPVCVAVGGRFTSRVNGPEDAIHFLSVRWPSERGSYYVKAKEKCLAAISHRATLDAAREAFVMACLEARLIQDDGYVW
;
A
#
# COMPACT_ATOMS: atom_id res chain seq x y z
N MET A 1 10.99 17.57 31.36
CA MET A 1 10.29 16.39 30.81
C MET A 1 10.19 16.64 29.32
N ASN A 2 10.99 15.92 28.53
CA ASN A 2 11.05 16.16 27.10
C ASN A 2 9.87 15.42 26.48
N GLU A 3 8.81 16.15 26.15
CA GLU A 3 7.74 15.64 25.31
C GLU A 3 8.34 15.40 23.93
N ILE A 4 8.80 14.17 23.73
CA ILE A 4 9.07 13.59 22.42
C ILE A 4 7.74 13.65 21.68
N ILE A 5 7.57 14.72 20.91
CA ILE A 5 6.50 14.80 19.93
C ILE A 5 6.85 13.68 18.94
N ASP A 6 6.20 12.54 19.09
CA ASP A 6 6.08 11.55 18.03
C ASP A 6 5.25 12.22 16.93
N VAL A 7 5.88 13.17 16.21
CA VAL A 7 5.35 13.66 14.95
C VAL A 7 5.48 12.46 14.02
N LYS A 8 4.51 11.54 14.10
CA LYS A 8 4.20 10.64 13.01
C LYS A 8 3.85 11.53 11.82
N PHE A 9 4.87 11.90 11.05
CA PHE A 9 4.70 12.43 9.72
C PHE A 9 4.05 11.31 8.91
N LYS A 10 2.72 11.25 8.96
CA LYS A 10 1.93 10.34 8.14
C LYS A 10 2.15 10.78 6.71
N MET A 11 3.06 10.12 6.01
CA MET A 11 3.33 10.41 4.62
C MET A 11 2.18 9.87 3.79
N LEU A 12 1.15 10.66 3.56
CA LEU A 12 0.00 10.23 2.78
C LEU A 12 0.34 10.27 1.28
N TRP A 13 -0.20 9.32 0.52
CA TRP A 13 -0.18 9.38 -0.93
C TRP A 13 -1.15 10.45 -1.41
N ASN A 14 -0.76 11.18 -2.47
CA ASN A 14 -1.62 12.18 -3.08
C ASN A 14 -2.94 11.58 -3.61
N THR A 15 -2.88 10.32 -4.05
CA THR A 15 -4.05 9.56 -4.47
C THR A 15 -4.08 8.22 -3.73
N PRO A 16 -5.06 8.02 -2.83
CA PRO A 16 -5.18 6.77 -2.09
C PRO A 16 -5.48 5.60 -3.04
N VAL A 17 -5.00 4.42 -2.68
CA VAL A 17 -5.19 3.20 -3.47
C VAL A 17 -6.27 2.36 -2.79
N CYS A 18 -7.34 2.05 -3.51
CA CYS A 18 -8.39 1.14 -3.04
C CYS A 18 -8.05 -0.28 -3.49
N VAL A 19 -8.00 -1.21 -2.54
CA VAL A 19 -7.66 -2.62 -2.77
C VAL A 19 -8.78 -3.49 -2.23
N ALA A 20 -9.32 -4.38 -3.06
CA ALA A 20 -10.38 -5.33 -2.73
C ALA A 20 -9.80 -6.73 -2.57
N VAL A 21 -9.72 -7.22 -1.33
CA VAL A 21 -9.31 -8.61 -1.08
C VAL A 21 -10.53 -9.52 -1.22
N GLY A 22 -10.47 -10.41 -2.22
CA GLY A 22 -11.48 -11.45 -2.43
C GLY A 22 -12.88 -10.92 -2.73
N GLY A 23 -13.00 -9.72 -3.33
CA GLY A 23 -14.26 -9.11 -3.76
C GLY A 23 -15.20 -8.63 -2.64
N ARG A 24 -14.80 -8.77 -1.36
CA ARG A 24 -15.65 -8.47 -0.20
C ARG A 24 -15.08 -7.38 0.69
N PHE A 25 -13.75 -7.27 0.73
CA PHE A 25 -13.04 -6.37 1.64
C PHE A 25 -12.27 -5.32 0.87
N THR A 26 -12.90 -4.18 0.63
CA THR A 26 -12.23 -2.97 0.13
C THR A 26 -11.50 -2.27 1.28
N SER A 27 -10.17 -2.19 1.17
CA SER A 27 -9.30 -1.38 2.02
C SER A 27 -8.84 -0.16 1.25
N ARG A 28 -8.92 1.02 1.87
CA ARG A 28 -8.41 2.25 1.28
C ARG A 28 -7.07 2.58 1.92
N VAL A 29 -6.01 2.43 1.15
CA VAL A 29 -4.64 2.68 1.55
C VAL A 29 -4.30 4.15 1.25
N ASN A 30 -4.21 4.96 2.30
CA ASN A 30 -3.95 6.39 2.17
C ASN A 30 -2.45 6.75 2.20
N GLY A 31 -1.57 5.79 2.46
CA GLY A 31 -0.13 6.02 2.52
C GLY A 31 0.68 4.72 2.66
N PRO A 32 2.02 4.79 2.68
CA PRO A 32 2.91 3.65 2.70
C PRO A 32 2.87 2.90 4.04
N GLU A 33 2.62 3.58 5.16
CA GLU A 33 2.39 2.91 6.45
C GLU A 33 1.15 2.01 6.40
N ASP A 34 0.04 2.56 5.89
CA ASP A 34 -1.23 1.85 5.72
C ASP A 34 -1.06 0.69 4.71
N ALA A 35 -0.24 0.90 3.68
CA ALA A 35 0.10 -0.11 2.68
C ALA A 35 0.84 -1.30 3.30
N ILE A 36 1.85 -1.04 4.13
CA ILE A 36 2.60 -2.10 4.83
C ILE A 36 1.70 -2.86 5.80
N HIS A 37 0.84 -2.14 6.51
CA HIS A 37 -0.12 -2.78 7.41
C HIS A 37 -1.10 -3.66 6.63
N PHE A 38 -1.62 -3.18 5.51
CA PHE A 38 -2.47 -3.96 4.61
C PHE A 38 -1.75 -5.21 4.07
N LEU A 39 -0.50 -5.06 3.61
CA LEU A 39 0.35 -6.16 3.17
C LEU A 39 0.54 -7.22 4.27
N SER A 40 0.65 -6.80 5.53
CA SER A 40 0.88 -7.74 6.64
C SER A 40 -0.39 -8.41 7.16
N VAL A 41 -1.55 -7.74 7.10
CA VAL A 41 -2.78 -8.18 7.78
C VAL A 41 -3.80 -8.76 6.80
N ARG A 42 -3.95 -8.17 5.62
CA ARG A 42 -5.02 -8.49 4.68
C ARG A 42 -4.56 -9.17 3.40
N TRP A 43 -3.25 -9.30 3.17
CA TRP A 43 -2.75 -9.92 1.95
C TRP A 43 -3.13 -11.41 1.87
N PRO A 44 -3.86 -11.85 0.83
CA PRO A 44 -4.14 -13.25 0.63
C PRO A 44 -2.81 -13.95 0.33
N SER A 45 -2.61 -15.16 0.84
CA SER A 45 -1.33 -15.88 0.94
C SER A 45 -0.51 -16.08 -0.36
N GLU A 46 -0.91 -15.51 -1.50
CA GLU A 46 -0.15 -15.40 -2.75
C GLU A 46 1.00 -14.38 -2.57
N ARG A 47 2.06 -14.84 -1.92
CA ARG A 47 3.31 -14.09 -1.73
C ARG A 47 4.16 -14.13 -3.00
N GLY A 48 3.68 -13.49 -4.06
CA GLY A 48 4.44 -13.28 -5.30
C GLY A 48 5.64 -12.34 -5.10
N SER A 49 6.60 -12.35 -6.03
CA SER A 49 7.80 -11.49 -5.96
C SER A 49 7.49 -9.99 -5.87
N TYR A 50 6.32 -9.57 -6.37
CA TYR A 50 5.85 -8.18 -6.29
C TYR A 50 5.44 -7.75 -4.87
N TYR A 51 4.96 -8.67 -4.03
CA TYR A 51 4.66 -8.39 -2.62
C TYR A 51 5.91 -7.92 -1.87
N VAL A 52 7.03 -8.64 -2.05
CA VAL A 52 8.29 -8.32 -1.40
C VAL A 52 8.80 -6.96 -1.88
N LYS A 53 8.79 -6.73 -3.20
CA LYS A 53 9.16 -5.44 -3.80
C LYS A 53 8.29 -4.28 -3.28
N ALA A 54 6.98 -4.46 -3.22
CA ALA A 54 6.06 -3.43 -2.71
C ALA A 54 6.37 -3.07 -1.25
N LYS A 55 6.60 -4.09 -0.40
CA LYS A 55 6.97 -3.90 1.00
C LYS A 55 8.29 -3.15 1.16
N GLU A 56 9.32 -3.55 0.40
CA GLU A 56 10.63 -2.88 0.41
C GLU A 56 10.52 -1.42 -0.05
N LYS A 57 9.74 -1.15 -1.11
CA LYS A 57 9.54 0.21 -1.62
C LYS A 57 8.75 1.08 -0.66
N CYS A 58 7.74 0.55 0.02
CA CYS A 58 7.01 1.28 1.06
C CYS A 58 7.92 1.60 2.27
N LEU A 59 8.76 0.66 2.69
CA LEU A 59 9.77 0.89 3.73
C LEU A 59 10.82 1.93 3.32
N ALA A 60 11.27 1.88 2.06
CA ALA A 60 12.18 2.87 1.51
C ALA A 60 11.56 4.27 1.47
N ALA A 61 10.26 4.38 1.19
CA ALA A 61 9.55 5.66 1.21
C ALA A 61 9.44 6.24 2.62
N ILE A 62 9.14 5.42 3.64
CA ILE A 62 9.16 5.85 5.05
C ILE A 62 10.57 6.29 5.47
N SER A 63 11.60 5.62 4.95
CA SER A 63 13.00 5.97 5.21
C SER A 63 13.50 7.18 4.39
N HIS A 64 12.62 7.90 3.67
CA HIS A 64 12.98 8.97 2.72
C HIS A 64 13.98 8.56 1.63
N ARG A 65 14.18 7.26 1.41
CA ARG A 65 15.05 6.72 0.35
C ARG A 65 14.35 6.52 -0.99
N ALA A 66 13.02 6.60 -1.01
CA ALA A 66 12.21 6.51 -2.21
C ALA A 66 11.08 7.56 -2.17
N THR A 67 10.63 7.99 -3.34
CA THR A 67 9.46 8.85 -3.47
C THR A 67 8.17 8.10 -3.14
N LEU A 68 7.20 8.81 -2.58
CA LEU A 68 5.87 8.27 -2.28
C LEU A 68 5.17 7.71 -3.53
N ASP A 69 5.41 8.34 -4.68
CA ASP A 69 4.87 7.90 -5.98
C ASP A 69 5.40 6.52 -6.39
N ALA A 70 6.73 6.35 -6.39
CA ALA A 70 7.35 5.04 -6.66
C ALA A 70 6.91 3.92 -5.69
N ALA A 71 6.65 4.24 -4.41
CA ALA A 71 6.10 3.28 -3.47
C ALA A 71 4.65 2.91 -3.79
N ARG A 72 3.85 3.89 -4.19
CA ARG A 72 2.48 3.69 -4.67
C ARG A 72 2.44 2.83 -5.92
N GLU A 73 3.27 3.11 -6.92
CA GLU A 73 3.35 2.32 -8.16
C GLU A 73 3.70 0.86 -7.86
N ALA A 74 4.71 0.63 -7.03
CA ALA A 74 5.09 -0.73 -6.64
C ALA A 74 3.95 -1.47 -5.92
N PHE A 75 3.21 -0.77 -5.06
CA PHE A 75 2.05 -1.33 -4.37
C PHE A 75 0.89 -1.64 -5.32
N VAL A 76 0.56 -0.73 -6.25
CA VAL A 76 -0.46 -0.95 -7.27
C VAL A 76 -0.10 -2.16 -8.14
N MET A 77 1.14 -2.26 -8.60
CA MET A 77 1.62 -3.41 -9.37
C MET A 77 1.47 -4.72 -8.60
N ALA A 78 1.82 -4.74 -7.31
CA ALA A 78 1.61 -5.92 -6.48
C ALA A 78 0.12 -6.27 -6.36
N CYS A 79 -0.75 -5.27 -6.22
CA CYS A 79 -2.20 -5.48 -6.14
C CYS A 79 -2.80 -5.96 -7.46
N LEU A 80 -2.29 -5.49 -8.61
CA LEU A 80 -2.67 -5.98 -9.94
C LEU A 80 -2.35 -7.47 -10.06
N GLU A 81 -1.10 -7.84 -9.75
CA GLU A 81 -0.61 -9.21 -9.83
C GLU A 81 -1.39 -10.16 -8.90
N ALA A 82 -1.74 -9.69 -7.70
CA ALA A 82 -2.53 -10.46 -6.74
C ALA A 82 -4.05 -10.42 -7.01
N ARG A 83 -4.49 -9.84 -8.14
CA ARG A 83 -5.92 -9.62 -8.48
C ARG A 83 -6.72 -8.96 -7.36
N LEU A 84 -6.06 -8.10 -6.57
CA LEU A 84 -6.65 -7.35 -5.47
C LEU A 84 -7.33 -6.07 -5.93
N ILE A 85 -7.10 -5.66 -7.15
CA ILE A 85 -7.86 -4.59 -7.78
C ILE A 85 -8.74 -5.27 -8.80
N GLN A 86 -10.04 -5.31 -8.49
CA GLN A 86 -11.02 -5.63 -9.51
C GLN A 86 -10.98 -4.48 -10.52
N ASP A 87 -10.55 -4.79 -11.73
CA ASP A 87 -11.11 -4.18 -12.93
C ASP A 87 -12.60 -4.57 -12.95
N ASP A 88 -13.38 -3.94 -12.08
CA ASP A 88 -14.83 -4.00 -12.22
C ASP A 88 -15.11 -3.04 -13.37
N GLY A 89 -15.22 -3.60 -14.57
CA GLY A 89 -15.59 -2.88 -15.78
C GLY A 89 -16.95 -2.22 -15.56
N TYR A 90 -16.94 -0.99 -15.08
CA TYR A 90 -18.14 -0.16 -15.02
C TYR A 90 -18.53 0.22 -16.45
N VAL A 91 -19.47 -0.54 -17.01
CA VAL A 91 -20.42 -0.03 -17.99
C VAL A 91 -21.31 0.99 -17.27
N TRP A 92 -21.08 2.26 -17.62
CA TRP A 92 -21.87 3.49 -17.49
C TRP A 92 -22.95 3.58 -16.40
#